data_AF-A0A8S9RJ75-F1
#
_entry.id   AF-A0A8S9RJ75-F1
#
_cell.length_a   1.000
_cell.length_b   1.000
_cell.length_c   1.000
_cell.angle_alpha   90.00
_cell.angle_beta   90.00
_cell.angle_gamma   90.00
#
_symmetry.space_group_name_H-M   'P 1'
#
loop_
_entity.id
_entity.type
_entity.pdbx_description
1 polymer ?
#
loop_
_entity_poly.entity_id
_entity_poly.type
_entity_poly.pdbx_seq_one_letter_code
_entity_poly.pdbx_strand_id
1 'polypeptide(L)'
;MTTKLDRRYGALVEVQGSGSLVTEEQPQAMVIPMEYFLMGYGLYRPTQSVSPRSPLSPTRISPELLSPENMGLKLKPIKTRLAL
;
A
#
# COMPACT_ATOMS: atom_id res chain seq x y z
N MET A 1 12.30 21.41 20.51
CA MET A 1 11.97 20.96 19.13
C MET A 1 10.56 21.38 18.72
N THR A 2 9.55 21.25 19.59
CA THR A 2 8.14 21.51 19.27
C THR A 2 7.77 22.97 19.02
N THR A 3 8.56 23.93 19.50
CA THR A 3 8.28 25.38 19.39
C THR A 3 8.48 25.96 17.99
N LYS A 4 9.14 25.22 17.08
CA LYS A 4 9.36 25.65 15.68
C LYS A 4 8.30 25.13 14.70
N LEU A 5 7.41 24.23 15.14
CA LEU A 5 6.38 23.65 14.29
C LEU A 5 5.10 24.49 14.38
N ASP A 6 4.67 25.04 13.25
CA ASP A 6 3.35 25.68 13.15
C ASP A 6 2.27 24.59 13.17
N ARG A 7 1.43 24.60 14.21
CA ARG A 7 0.33 23.65 14.39
C ARG A 7 -0.71 23.67 13.27
N ARG A 8 -0.74 24.73 12.45
CA ARG A 8 -1.59 24.80 11.25
C ARG A 8 -1.07 23.94 10.11
N TYR A 9 0.24 23.68 10.07
CA TYR A 9 0.93 23.04 8.95
C TYR A 9 1.69 21.76 9.33
N GLY A 10 1.70 21.39 10.62
CA GLY A 10 2.43 20.21 11.09
C GLY A 10 1.77 19.56 12.30
N ALA A 11 1.95 18.25 12.39
CA ALA A 11 1.59 17.44 13.54
C ALA A 11 2.83 16.71 14.07
N LEU A 12 2.91 16.53 15.39
CA LEU A 12 3.94 15.72 16.02
C LEU A 12 3.26 14.50 16.65
N VAL A 13 3.79 13.32 16.34
CA VAL A 13 3.22 12.04 16.76
C VAL A 13 4.34 11.24 17.40
N GLU A 14 4.13 10.82 18.64
CA GLU A 14 5.04 9.94 19.35
C GLU A 14 4.60 8.49 19.17
N VAL A 15 5.49 7.65 18.64
CA VAL A 15 5.23 6.22 18.44
C VAL A 15 6.08 5.44 19.43
N GLN A 16 5.42 4.88 20.43
CA GLN A 16 6.06 4.10 21.47
C GLN A 16 6.69 2.82 20.91
N GLY A 17 7.87 2.46 21.42
CA GLY A 17 8.59 1.26 21.01
C GLY A 17 9.24 1.33 19.62
N SER A 18 9.23 2.50 18.96
CA SER A 18 9.90 2.71 17.69
C SER A 18 11.29 3.32 17.87
N GLY A 19 12.24 2.90 17.05
CA GLY A 19 13.60 3.43 17.02
C GLY A 19 13.72 4.66 16.10
N SER A 20 14.78 4.71 15.30
CA SER A 20 15.03 5.86 14.42
C SER A 20 14.13 5.90 13.17
N LEU A 21 13.60 4.75 12.74
CA LEU A 21 12.88 4.59 11.47
C LEU A 21 11.50 3.97 11.73
N VAL A 22 10.58 4.79 12.21
CA VAL A 22 9.19 4.35 12.52
C VAL A 22 8.52 3.68 11.31
N THR A 23 8.84 4.11 10.08
CA THR A 23 8.28 3.54 8.85
C THR A 23 8.72 2.12 8.57
N GLU A 24 9.89 1.70 9.05
CA GLU A 24 10.41 0.33 8.89
C GLU A 24 10.05 -0.53 10.09
N GLU A 25 10.22 0.01 11.31
CA GLU A 25 9.99 -0.73 12.56
C GLU A 25 8.50 -0.93 12.85
N GLN A 26 7.66 0.07 12.56
CA GLN A 26 6.23 0.01 12.82
C GLN A 26 5.41 0.79 11.76
N PRO A 27 5.43 0.35 10.48
CA PRO A 27 4.76 1.05 9.38
C PRO A 27 3.27 1.32 9.64
N GLN A 28 2.59 0.39 10.32
CA GLN A 28 1.16 0.47 10.63
C GLN A 28 0.83 1.60 11.61
N ALA A 29 1.77 1.97 12.49
CA ALA A 29 1.57 3.07 13.42
C ALA A 29 1.46 4.43 12.70
N MET A 30 1.91 4.52 11.45
CA MET A 30 1.86 5.75 10.65
C MET A 30 0.61 5.91 9.79
N VAL A 31 -0.20 4.86 9.64
CA VAL A 31 -1.42 4.88 8.81
C VAL A 31 -2.44 5.88 9.37
N ILE A 32 -2.81 5.71 10.64
CA ILE A 32 -3.83 6.53 11.31
C ILE A 32 -3.41 8.02 11.38
N PRO A 33 -2.18 8.36 11.81
CA PRO A 33 -1.76 9.76 11.87
C PRO A 33 -1.71 10.43 10.50
N MET A 34 -1.28 9.73 9.44
CA MET A 34 -1.30 10.28 8.09
C MET A 34 -2.73 10.53 7.58
N GLU A 35 -3.66 9.60 7.85
CA GLU A 35 -5.07 9.75 7.49
C GLU A 35 -5.70 10.99 8.13
N TYR A 36 -5.56 11.15 9.45
CA TYR A 36 -6.07 12.32 10.17
C TYR A 36 -5.43 13.62 9.70
N PHE A 37 -4.11 13.62 9.45
CA PHE A 37 -3.42 14.80 8.96
C PHE A 37 -3.96 15.23 7.59
N LEU A 38 -4.09 14.30 6.65
CA LEU A 38 -4.63 14.58 5.31
C LEU A 38 -6.12 14.96 5.34
N MET A 39 -6.89 14.40 6.28
CA MET A 39 -8.29 14.77 6.47
C MET A 39 -8.43 16.23 6.93
N GLY A 40 -7.51 16.73 7.77
CA GLY A 40 -7.45 18.14 8.16
C GLY A 40 -7.27 19.10 6.98
N TYR A 41 -6.64 18.65 5.88
CA TYR A 41 -6.50 19.42 4.63
C TYR A 41 -7.59 19.13 3.59
N GLY A 42 -8.55 18.22 3.87
CA GLY A 42 -9.52 17.77 2.89
C GLY A 42 -8.91 16.97 1.71
N LEU A 43 -7.66 16.51 1.86
CA LEU A 43 -6.95 15.69 0.87
C LEU A 43 -7.27 14.21 1.03
N TYR A 44 -7.68 13.79 2.22
CA TYR A 44 -8.13 12.44 2.45
C TYR A 44 -9.44 12.20 1.70
N ARG A 45 -9.37 11.42 0.63
CA ARG A 45 -10.51 10.76 0.03
C ARG A 45 -10.43 9.30 0.44
N PRO A 46 -11.39 8.80 1.24
CA PRO A 46 -11.54 7.37 1.44
C PRO A 46 -11.63 6.76 0.04
N THR A 47 -10.58 6.06 -0.38
CA THR A 47 -10.67 5.26 -1.58
C THR A 47 -11.64 4.16 -1.23
N GLN A 48 -12.88 4.32 -1.68
CA GLN A 48 -13.73 3.19 -1.94
C GLN A 48 -12.99 2.34 -2.97
N SER A 49 -12.10 1.46 -2.51
CA SER A 49 -11.50 0.41 -3.33
C SER A 49 -12.55 -0.63 -3.72
N VAL A 50 -13.80 -0.23 -3.88
CA VAL A 50 -14.71 -0.84 -4.83
C VAL A 50 -14.32 -0.33 -6.21
N SER A 51 -13.16 -0.78 -6.70
CA SER A 51 -13.22 -1.29 -8.07
C SER A 51 -14.42 -2.26 -8.07
N PRO A 52 -15.36 -2.19 -9.01
CA PRO A 52 -16.52 -3.07 -9.02
C PRO A 52 -16.07 -4.50 -9.41
N ARG A 53 -15.18 -5.11 -8.63
CA ARG A 53 -15.11 -6.55 -8.51
C ARG A 53 -16.22 -6.92 -7.53
N SER A 54 -17.39 -7.10 -8.13
CA SER A 54 -18.53 -7.78 -7.51
C SER A 54 -18.03 -8.99 -6.70
N PRO A 55 -18.46 -9.17 -5.44
CA PRO A 55 -18.13 -10.36 -4.64
C PRO A 55 -18.73 -11.66 -5.21
N LEU A 56 -19.46 -11.57 -6.34
CA LEU A 56 -20.11 -12.67 -7.05
C LEU A 56 -19.65 -12.84 -8.50
N SER A 57 -18.54 -12.21 -8.93
CA SER A 57 -17.92 -12.58 -10.20
C SER A 57 -16.80 -13.58 -9.92
N PRO A 58 -17.04 -14.91 -10.03
CA PRO A 58 -15.91 -15.82 -10.23
C PRO A 58 -15.14 -15.24 -11.42
N THR A 59 -13.81 -15.20 -11.32
CA THR A 59 -12.94 -14.91 -12.46
C THR A 59 -13.44 -15.76 -13.62
N ARG A 60 -14.17 -15.17 -14.59
CA ARG A 60 -14.75 -15.88 -15.76
C ARG A 60 -13.68 -16.29 -16.77
N ILE A 61 -12.44 -16.37 -16.31
CA ILE A 61 -11.27 -16.70 -17.10
C ILE A 61 -10.90 -18.09 -16.60
N SER A 62 -11.04 -19.09 -17.48
CA SER A 62 -10.67 -20.44 -17.10
C SER A 62 -9.16 -20.49 -16.79
N PRO A 63 -8.72 -21.30 -15.82
CA PRO A 63 -7.31 -21.35 -15.40
C PRO A 63 -6.35 -21.60 -16.57
N GLU A 64 -6.82 -22.31 -17.60
CA GLU A 64 -6.08 -22.61 -18.81
C GLU A 64 -5.74 -21.33 -19.60
N LEU A 65 -6.55 -20.28 -19.56
CA LEU A 65 -6.25 -19.00 -20.22
C LEU A 65 -5.16 -18.18 -19.51
N LEU A 66 -4.78 -18.58 -18.29
CA LEU A 66 -3.72 -17.92 -17.52
C LEU A 66 -2.34 -18.55 -17.75
N SER A 67 -2.26 -19.66 -18.50
CA SER A 67 -0.97 -20.24 -18.85
C SER A 67 -0.31 -19.44 -19.99
N PRO A 68 1.00 -19.18 -19.92
CA PRO A 68 1.74 -18.53 -21.01
C PRO A 68 1.58 -19.23 -22.35
N GLU A 69 1.51 -20.57 -22.33
CA GLU A 69 1.36 -21.42 -23.51
C GLU A 69 0.05 -21.11 -24.25
N ASN A 70 -1.04 -20.96 -23.51
CA ASN A 70 -2.37 -20.68 -24.10
C ASN A 70 -2.58 -19.21 -24.44
N MET A 71 -1.78 -18.30 -23.89
CA MET A 71 -1.71 -16.90 -24.34
C MET A 71 -0.90 -16.73 -25.64
N GLY A 72 -0.32 -17.80 -26.19
CA GLY A 72 0.57 -17.72 -27.36
C GLY A 72 1.92 -17.05 -27.06
N LEU A 73 2.29 -16.96 -25.78
CA LEU A 73 3.54 -16.35 -25.34
C LEU A 73 4.65 -17.41 -25.34
N LYS A 74 5.66 -17.23 -26.18
CA LYS A 74 6.88 -18.06 -26.16
C LYS A 74 7.87 -17.50 -25.13
N LEU A 75 7.59 -17.72 -23.85
CA LEU A 75 8.49 -17.30 -22.78
C LEU A 75 9.76 -18.16 -22.79
N LYS A 76 10.92 -17.49 -22.80
CA LYS A 76 12.19 -18.16 -22.47
C LYS A 76 12.38 -18.09 -20.95
N PRO A 77 12.81 -19.17 -20.29
CA PRO A 77 13.15 -19.11 -18.87
C PRO A 77 14.17 -17.99 -18.63
N ILE A 78 13.80 -17.02 -17.81
CA ILE A 78 14.75 -16.03 -17.32
C ILE A 78 15.53 -16.73 -16.20
N LYS A 79 16.87 -16.74 -16.31
CA LYS A 79 17.73 -17.15 -15.20
C LYS A 79 17.60 -16.11 -14.08
N THR A 80 16.57 -16.23 -13.26
CA THR A 80 16.54 -15.55 -11.97
C THR A 80 17.55 -16.27 -11.08
N ARG A 81 18.54 -15.53 -10.57
CA ARG A 81 19.36 -16.03 -9.47
C ARG A 81 18.46 -16.10 -8.24
N LEU A 82 17.75 -17.20 -8.04
CA LEU A 82 17.28 -17.57 -6.72
C LEU A 82 18.53 -17.96 -5.93
N ALA A 83 19.08 -16.99 -5.19
CA ALA A 83 19.97 -17.31 -4.09
C ALA A 83 19.09 -17.94 -3.00
N LEU A 84 19.22 -19.25 -2.83
CA LEU A 84 18.84 -19.96 -1.61
C LEU A 84 19.99 -19.84 -0.61
#